data_AF-A0A3P7N9H8-F1
#
_entry.id   AF-A0A3P7N9H8-F1
#
_cell.length_a   1.000
_cell.length_b   1.000
_cell.length_c   1.000
_cell.angle_alpha   90.00
_cell.angle_beta   90.00
_cell.angle_gamma   90.00
#
_symmetry.space_group_name_H-M   'P 1'
#
loop_
_entity.id
_entity.type
_entity.pdbx_description
1 polymer ?
#
loop_
_entity_poly.entity_id
_entity_poly.type
_entity_poly.pdbx_seq_one_letter_code
_entity_poly.pdbx_strand_id
1 'polypeptide(L)'
;MGGKVLIPTAQHIRHLNAARLAADVCGSPTIIVARTDAESSRLLTSDVDERDHPFIDRDAGRTVEGFYRLKDSTALQYCIDRAIHYAPYCDLIWMETSHPTIADAREFAEGVRKVYPDKMFAYNCSPSFNWKQHLSPTQMEKFQKV
;
A
#
# COMPACT_ATOMS: atom_id res chain seq x y z
N MET A 1 13.73 -3.11 -1.06
CA MET A 1 14.19 -4.49 -1.33
C MET A 1 13.33 -5.05 -2.45
N GLY A 2 13.93 -5.70 -3.46
CA GLY A 2 13.19 -6.37 -4.54
C GLY A 2 12.57 -7.70 -4.08
N GLY A 3 11.76 -8.32 -4.94
CA GLY A 3 11.20 -9.66 -4.69
C GLY A 3 10.03 -9.71 -3.71
N LYS A 4 9.34 -8.58 -3.48
CA LYS A 4 8.14 -8.56 -2.63
C LYS A 4 7.01 -9.36 -3.28
N VAL A 5 6.35 -10.19 -2.47
CA VAL A 5 5.19 -11.01 -2.85
C VAL A 5 3.99 -10.57 -2.02
N LEU A 6 2.92 -10.14 -2.68
CA LEU A 6 1.67 -9.77 -2.01
C LEU A 6 0.85 -11.00 -1.64
N ILE A 7 0.14 -10.90 -0.51
CA ILE A 7 -1.01 -11.75 -0.20
C ILE A 7 -2.28 -11.17 -0.82
N PRO A 8 -3.35 -11.95 -1.06
CA PRO A 8 -4.59 -11.43 -1.63
C PRO A 8 -5.22 -10.36 -0.73
N THR A 9 -5.97 -9.44 -1.31
CA THR A 9 -6.59 -8.31 -0.59
C THR A 9 -7.42 -8.80 0.61
N ALA A 10 -8.24 -9.84 0.44
CA ALA A 10 -9.02 -10.47 1.50
C ALA A 10 -8.16 -11.00 2.65
N GLN A 11 -6.97 -11.55 2.35
CA GLN A 11 -6.10 -12.08 3.40
C GLN A 11 -5.54 -10.96 4.26
N HIS A 12 -5.13 -9.83 3.68
CA HIS A 12 -4.66 -8.70 4.47
C HIS A 12 -5.79 -8.12 5.34
N ILE A 13 -7.02 -8.03 4.82
CA ILE A 13 -8.20 -7.65 5.62
C ILE A 13 -8.43 -8.60 6.80
N ARG A 14 -8.24 -9.92 6.64
CA ARG A 14 -8.31 -10.86 7.76
C ARG A 14 -7.25 -10.56 8.83
N HIS A 15 -6.04 -10.19 8.44
CA HIS A 15 -5.00 -9.80 9.40
C HIS A 15 -5.36 -8.52 10.16
N LEU A 16 -5.92 -7.51 9.47
CA LEU A 16 -6.39 -6.27 10.12
C LEU A 16 -7.52 -6.55 11.13
N ASN A 17 -8.49 -7.37 10.77
CA ASN A 17 -9.54 -7.80 11.69
C ASN A 17 -9.00 -8.60 12.88
N ALA A 18 -8.03 -9.49 12.66
CA ALA A 18 -7.39 -10.21 13.76
C ALA A 18 -6.63 -9.27 14.71
N ALA A 19 -5.98 -8.23 14.18
CA ALA A 19 -5.34 -7.20 14.98
C ALA A 19 -6.36 -6.39 15.80
N ARG A 20 -7.52 -6.06 15.22
CA ARG A 20 -8.61 -5.40 15.96
C ARG A 20 -9.17 -6.29 17.06
N LEU A 21 -9.44 -7.56 16.77
CA LEU A 21 -9.88 -8.53 17.77
C LEU A 21 -8.88 -8.63 18.94
N ALA A 22 -7.57 -8.64 18.65
CA ALA A 22 -6.55 -8.65 19.70
C ALA A 22 -6.61 -7.38 20.58
N ALA A 23 -6.79 -6.21 19.98
CA ALA A 23 -6.94 -4.95 20.71
C ALA A 23 -8.20 -4.97 21.61
N ASP A 24 -9.32 -5.47 21.08
CA ASP A 24 -10.59 -5.57 21.78
C ASP A 24 -10.52 -6.54 22.97
N VAL A 25 -9.90 -7.71 22.78
CA VAL A 25 -9.67 -8.69 23.87
C VAL A 25 -8.80 -8.11 24.98
N CYS A 26 -7.80 -7.31 24.62
CA CYS A 26 -6.95 -6.60 25.58
C CYS A 26 -7.62 -5.36 26.19
N GLY A 27 -8.83 -4.98 25.76
CA GLY A 27 -9.53 -3.78 26.22
C GLY A 27 -8.78 -2.48 25.92
N SER A 28 -8.00 -2.43 24.84
CA SER A 28 -7.12 -1.30 24.51
C SER A 28 -7.52 -0.64 23.19
N PRO A 29 -7.62 0.71 23.12
CA PRO A 29 -7.89 1.44 21.89
C PRO A 29 -6.63 1.55 21.01
N THR A 30 -5.99 0.41 20.72
CA THR A 30 -4.75 0.36 19.94
C THR A 30 -5.00 0.82 18.50
N ILE A 31 -4.15 1.70 18.00
CA ILE A 31 -4.18 2.20 16.63
C ILE A 31 -3.62 1.16 15.67
N ILE A 32 -4.34 0.88 14.60
CA ILE A 32 -3.98 -0.06 13.55
C ILE A 32 -3.64 0.71 12.27
N VAL A 33 -2.43 0.48 11.75
CA VAL A 33 -1.98 1.04 10.48
C VAL A 33 -1.94 -0.06 9.42
N ALA A 34 -2.74 0.08 8.36
CA ALA A 34 -2.67 -0.81 7.21
C ALA A 34 -1.58 -0.33 6.24
N ARG A 35 -0.64 -1.21 5.91
CA ARG A 35 0.45 -0.92 4.97
C ARG A 35 0.23 -1.70 3.68
N THR A 36 0.37 -1.02 2.54
CA THR A 36 0.44 -1.66 1.22
C THR A 36 1.83 -1.49 0.60
N ASP A 37 2.34 -2.58 0.04
CA ASP A 37 3.62 -2.66 -0.69
C ASP A 37 3.41 -2.84 -2.20
N ALA A 38 2.18 -2.62 -2.69
CA ALA A 38 1.81 -2.92 -4.07
C ALA A 38 2.55 -2.08 -5.12
N GLU A 39 3.10 -0.91 -4.75
CA GLU A 39 3.84 -0.01 -5.64
C GLU A 39 5.08 -0.69 -6.26
N SER A 40 5.86 -1.39 -5.44
CA SER A 40 7.11 -2.06 -5.84
C SER A 40 7.01 -3.58 -5.88
N SER A 41 5.87 -4.15 -5.47
CA SER A 41 5.65 -5.59 -5.57
C SER A 41 5.41 -6.00 -7.01
N ARG A 42 5.92 -7.18 -7.37
CA ARG A 42 5.79 -7.76 -8.72
C ARG A 42 5.11 -9.10 -8.74
N LEU A 43 4.76 -9.62 -7.56
CA LEU A 43 4.26 -10.96 -7.37
C LEU A 43 3.06 -10.95 -6.43
N LEU A 44 2.12 -11.86 -6.68
CA LEU A 44 0.94 -12.13 -5.86
C LEU A 44 0.84 -13.64 -5.62
N THR A 45 0.58 -14.03 -4.38
CA THR A 45 0.52 -15.45 -3.99
C THR A 45 -0.62 -16.23 -4.64
N SER A 46 -1.80 -15.63 -4.78
CA SER A 46 -3.00 -16.30 -5.31
C SER A 46 -3.95 -15.29 -5.95
N ASP A 47 -4.64 -15.70 -7.01
CA ASP A 47 -5.73 -14.93 -7.66
C ASP A 47 -7.12 -15.29 -7.12
N VAL A 48 -7.21 -15.84 -5.89
CA VAL A 48 -8.50 -16.20 -5.27
C VAL A 48 -9.41 -14.99 -5.01
N ASP A 49 -8.85 -13.78 -4.97
CA ASP A 49 -9.59 -12.55 -4.74
C ASP A 49 -9.78 -11.79 -6.07
N GLU A 50 -11.03 -11.67 -6.51
CA GLU A 50 -11.41 -11.00 -7.77
C GLU A 50 -10.96 -9.54 -7.84
N ARG A 51 -10.83 -8.87 -6.68
CA ARG A 51 -10.33 -7.48 -6.61
C ARG A 51 -8.89 -7.34 -7.07
N ASP A 52 -8.11 -8.42 -6.98
CA ASP A 52 -6.71 -8.42 -7.40
C ASP A 52 -6.57 -8.72 -8.91
N HIS A 53 -7.61 -9.27 -9.56
CA HIS A 53 -7.55 -9.73 -10.97
C HIS A 53 -7.17 -8.65 -11.99
N PRO A 54 -7.67 -7.40 -11.91
CA PRO A 54 -7.30 -6.36 -12.88
C PRO A 54 -5.80 -6.10 -12.98
N PHE A 55 -5.07 -6.36 -11.88
CA PHE A 55 -3.66 -6.06 -11.69
C PHE A 55 -2.73 -7.22 -12.04
N ILE A 56 -3.28 -8.42 -12.29
CA ILE A 56 -2.51 -9.61 -12.64
C ILE A 56 -2.19 -9.61 -14.13
N ASP A 57 -0.92 -9.78 -14.45
CA ASP A 57 -0.46 -10.09 -15.80
C ASP A 57 -0.64 -11.59 -16.06
N ARG A 58 -1.77 -11.93 -16.69
CA ARG A 58 -2.11 -13.33 -17.00
C ARG A 58 -1.29 -13.88 -18.17
N ASP A 59 -0.76 -13.02 -19.04
CA ASP A 59 0.03 -13.42 -20.20
C ASP A 59 1.47 -13.81 -19.79
N ALA A 60 2.00 -13.17 -18.74
CA ALA A 60 3.32 -13.48 -18.20
C ALA A 60 3.40 -14.81 -17.42
N GLY A 61 2.27 -15.50 -17.23
CA GLY A 61 2.20 -16.77 -16.51
C GLY A 61 2.59 -16.67 -15.03
N ARG A 62 2.94 -17.81 -14.43
CA ARG A 62 3.34 -17.90 -13.01
C ARG A 62 4.84 -18.13 -12.85
N THR A 63 5.40 -17.76 -11.70
CA THR A 63 6.77 -18.14 -11.34
C THR A 63 6.89 -19.64 -11.07
N VAL A 64 8.11 -20.16 -10.91
CA VAL A 64 8.35 -21.57 -10.59
C VAL A 64 7.80 -21.96 -9.20
N GLU A 65 7.73 -21.00 -8.29
CA GLU A 65 7.10 -21.12 -6.96
C GLU A 65 5.57 -21.02 -7.03
N GLY A 66 5.01 -20.70 -8.20
CA GLY A 66 3.57 -20.60 -8.43
C GLY A 66 2.97 -19.21 -8.22
N PHE A 67 3.77 -18.15 -8.06
CA PHE A 67 3.26 -16.79 -7.88
C PHE A 67 2.76 -16.18 -9.18
N TYR A 68 1.66 -15.43 -9.09
CA TYR A 68 1.16 -14.59 -10.19
C TYR A 68 2.03 -13.35 -10.34
N ARG A 69 2.19 -12.87 -11.58
CA ARG A 69 2.90 -11.63 -11.89
C ARG A 69 1.94 -10.46 -11.91
N LEU A 70 2.39 -9.31 -11.43
CA LEU A 70 1.61 -8.07 -11.39
C LEU A 70 2.07 -7.10 -12.48
N LYS A 71 1.14 -6.31 -13.00
CA LYS A 71 1.40 -5.28 -14.01
C LYS A 71 2.01 -4.03 -13.36
N ASP A 72 3.19 -3.64 -13.83
CA ASP A 72 3.88 -2.42 -13.39
C ASP A 72 3.08 -1.16 -13.73
N SER A 73 2.40 -1.14 -14.88
CA SER A 73 1.65 0.02 -15.38
C SER A 73 0.47 0.43 -14.50
N THR A 74 0.01 -0.45 -13.61
CA THR A 74 -1.15 -0.22 -12.74
C THR A 74 -0.79 -0.19 -11.25
N ALA A 75 0.50 -0.07 -10.91
CA ALA A 75 0.99 -0.22 -9.53
C ALA A 75 0.36 0.79 -8.55
N LEU A 76 0.30 2.08 -8.93
CA LEU A 76 -0.29 3.12 -8.08
C LEU A 76 -1.81 2.93 -7.91
N GLN A 77 -2.52 2.62 -8.99
CA GLN A 77 -3.96 2.30 -8.91
C GLN A 77 -4.20 1.10 -8.00
N TYR A 78 -3.34 0.08 -8.04
CA TYR A 78 -3.47 -1.07 -7.18
C TYR A 78 -3.28 -0.72 -5.70
N CYS A 79 -2.35 0.19 -5.38
CA CYS A 79 -2.21 0.72 -4.03
C CYS A 79 -3.50 1.42 -3.57
N ILE A 80 -4.09 2.27 -4.41
CA ILE A 80 -5.32 3.00 -4.10
C ILE A 80 -6.48 2.03 -3.83
N ASP A 81 -6.69 1.05 -4.71
CA ASP A 81 -7.80 0.09 -4.57
C ASP A 81 -7.63 -0.76 -3.31
N ARG A 82 -6.42 -1.23 -3.04
CA ARG A 82 -6.10 -1.94 -1.78
C ARG A 82 -6.38 -1.07 -0.56
N ALA A 83 -5.94 0.18 -0.57
CA ALA A 83 -6.16 1.12 0.51
C ALA A 83 -7.67 1.38 0.75
N ILE A 84 -8.45 1.55 -0.30
CA ILE A 84 -9.92 1.69 -0.21
C ILE A 84 -10.53 0.44 0.45
N HIS A 85 -10.06 -0.76 0.11
CA HIS A 85 -10.55 -1.98 0.73
C HIS A 85 -10.06 -2.20 2.18
N TYR A 86 -8.90 -1.66 2.55
CA TYR A 86 -8.38 -1.74 3.93
C TYR A 86 -8.99 -0.70 4.86
N ALA A 87 -9.42 0.45 4.31
CA ALA A 87 -9.89 1.61 5.06
C ALA A 87 -10.89 1.29 6.20
N PRO A 88 -11.90 0.42 6.05
CA PRO A 88 -12.83 0.10 7.15
C PRO A 88 -12.19 -0.63 8.33
N TYR A 89 -11.01 -1.21 8.15
CA TYR A 89 -10.37 -2.12 9.09
C TYR A 89 -9.10 -1.54 9.74
N CYS A 90 -8.78 -0.28 9.46
CA CYS A 90 -7.61 0.39 10.02
C CYS A 90 -7.89 1.87 10.29
N ASP A 91 -7.12 2.41 11.23
CA ASP A 91 -7.19 3.81 11.64
C ASP A 91 -6.39 4.69 10.68
N LEU A 92 -5.19 4.24 10.27
CA LEU A 92 -4.35 4.92 9.28
C LEU A 92 -3.97 3.97 8.13
N ILE A 93 -3.67 4.56 6.98
CA ILE A 93 -3.15 3.84 5.81
C ILE A 93 -1.76 4.36 5.44
N TRP A 94 -0.86 3.45 5.08
CA TRP A 94 0.47 3.74 4.56
C TRP A 94 0.72 3.00 3.24
N MET A 95 1.09 3.73 2.19
CA MET A 95 1.66 3.18 0.97
C MET A 95 3.18 3.30 1.01
N GLU A 96 3.90 2.19 0.88
CA GLU A 96 5.35 2.25 0.66
C GLU A 96 5.65 2.75 -0.75
N THR A 97 6.68 3.58 -0.91
CA THR A 97 7.10 4.14 -2.20
C THR A 97 8.57 3.84 -2.48
N SER A 98 8.93 3.73 -3.77
CA SER A 98 10.33 3.56 -4.18
C SER A 98 11.11 4.88 -4.15
N HIS A 99 10.41 6.01 -4.26
CA HIS A 99 10.97 7.36 -4.29
C HIS A 99 10.12 8.34 -3.47
N PRO A 100 10.71 9.45 -2.96
CA PRO A 100 9.97 10.49 -2.23
C PRO A 100 9.21 11.42 -3.20
N THR A 101 8.21 10.88 -3.89
CA THR A 101 7.41 11.59 -4.90
C THR A 101 6.14 12.18 -4.28
N ILE A 102 6.06 13.52 -4.20
CA ILE A 102 4.87 14.22 -3.67
C ILE A 102 3.64 14.01 -4.56
N ALA A 103 3.83 13.91 -5.88
CA ALA A 103 2.72 13.69 -6.82
C ALA A 103 2.02 12.36 -6.53
N ASP A 104 2.78 11.26 -6.42
CA ASP A 104 2.22 9.93 -6.09
C ASP A 104 1.55 9.93 -4.72
N ALA A 105 2.14 10.61 -3.72
CA ALA A 105 1.55 10.73 -2.39
C ALA A 105 0.19 11.47 -2.43
N ARG A 106 0.10 12.54 -3.23
CA ARG A 106 -1.13 13.29 -3.43
C ARG A 106 -2.18 12.46 -4.16
N GLU A 107 -1.83 11.83 -5.28
CA GLU A 107 -2.73 10.99 -6.06
C GLU A 107 -3.28 9.83 -5.22
N PHE A 108 -2.42 9.19 -4.43
CA PHE A 108 -2.83 8.13 -3.50
C PHE A 108 -3.83 8.65 -2.45
N ALA A 109 -3.51 9.76 -1.78
CA ALA A 109 -4.38 10.32 -0.75
C ALA A 109 -5.72 10.79 -1.32
N GLU A 110 -5.72 11.46 -2.48
CA GLU A 110 -6.93 11.90 -3.17
C GLU A 110 -7.78 10.71 -3.63
N GLY A 111 -7.15 9.68 -4.21
CA GLY A 111 -7.82 8.45 -4.64
C GLY A 111 -8.58 7.77 -3.51
N VAL A 112 -7.95 7.63 -2.33
CA VAL A 112 -8.59 7.05 -1.15
C VAL A 112 -9.65 7.98 -0.57
N ARG A 113 -9.38 9.30 -0.48
CA ARG A 113 -10.32 10.28 0.08
C ARG A 113 -11.58 10.49 -0.74
N LYS A 114 -11.57 10.16 -2.04
CA LYS A 114 -12.81 10.11 -2.85
C LYS A 114 -13.85 9.15 -2.27
N VAL A 115 -13.41 8.09 -1.59
CA VAL A 115 -14.29 7.09 -0.96
C VAL A 115 -14.37 7.29 0.56
N TYR A 116 -13.25 7.62 1.21
CA TYR A 116 -13.16 7.86 2.66
C TYR A 116 -12.55 9.23 2.95
N PRO A 117 -13.36 10.32 2.92
CA PRO A 117 -12.86 11.70 3.02
C PRO A 117 -12.00 11.97 4.26
N ASP A 118 -12.36 11.38 5.39
CA ASP A 118 -11.71 11.60 6.69
C ASP A 118 -10.57 10.61 6.99
N LYS A 119 -10.18 9.76 6.02
CA LYS A 119 -9.13 8.76 6.25
C LYS A 119 -7.79 9.44 6.54
N MET A 120 -7.14 8.98 7.60
CA MET A 120 -5.80 9.40 8.00
C MET A 120 -4.73 8.55 7.30
N PHE A 121 -3.58 9.17 7.04
CA PHE A 121 -2.47 8.54 6.35
C PHE A 121 -1.19 8.62 7.18
N ALA A 122 -0.30 7.65 6.95
CA ALA A 122 1.08 7.66 7.42
C ALA A 122 2.02 7.63 6.21
N TYR A 123 3.14 8.34 6.33
CA TYR A 123 4.15 8.42 5.27
C TYR A 123 5.53 8.09 5.81
N ASN A 124 6.24 7.20 5.13
CA ASN A 124 7.61 6.84 5.47
C ASN A 124 8.60 7.82 4.81
N CYS A 125 9.17 8.72 5.60
CA CYS A 125 10.34 9.51 5.18
C CYS A 125 11.59 8.63 5.20
N SER A 126 11.67 7.67 4.28
CA SER A 126 12.65 6.58 4.35
C SER A 126 14.10 7.07 4.25
N PRO A 127 15.00 6.64 5.16
CA PRO A 127 16.43 6.89 5.01
C PRO A 127 17.05 6.09 3.85
N SER A 128 16.32 5.12 3.27
CA SER A 128 16.78 4.37 2.10
C SER A 128 16.76 5.20 0.81
N PHE A 129 16.09 6.36 0.80
CA PHE A 129 16.08 7.25 -0.35
C PHE A 129 17.38 8.04 -0.43
N ASN A 130 17.93 8.19 -1.64
CA ASN A 130 18.91 9.23 -1.90
C ASN A 130 18.19 10.58 -2.08
N TRP A 131 17.82 11.22 -0.96
CA TRP A 131 17.00 12.44 -0.96
C TRP A 131 17.55 13.56 -1.86
N LYS A 132 18.86 13.80 -1.84
CA LYS A 132 19.52 14.83 -2.65
C LYS A 132 19.49 14.55 -4.15
N GLN A 133 19.30 13.30 -4.56
CA GLN A 133 19.15 12.93 -5.96
C GLN A 133 17.74 13.24 -6.50
N HIS A 134 16.74 13.26 -5.61
CA HIS A 134 15.34 13.40 -6.00
C HIS A 134 14.77 14.80 -5.70
N LEU A 135 15.30 15.49 -4.69
CA LEU A 135 14.72 16.74 -4.19
C LEU A 135 15.80 17.80 -3.96
N SER A 136 15.47 19.05 -4.28
CA SER A 136 16.26 20.22 -3.88
C SER A 136 16.21 20.43 -2.36
N PRO A 137 17.18 21.15 -1.76
CA PRO A 137 17.15 21.51 -0.34
C PRO A 137 15.82 22.13 0.12
N THR A 138 15.28 23.07 -0.64
CA THR A 138 14.01 23.74 -0.34
C THR A 138 12.82 22.77 -0.39
N GLN A 139 12.83 21.79 -1.29
CA GLN A 139 11.78 20.76 -1.34
C GLN A 139 11.88 19.81 -0.14
N MET A 140 13.09 19.43 0.28
CA MET A 140 13.29 18.59 1.47
C MET A 140 12.79 19.27 2.75
N GLU A 141 13.08 20.56 2.94
CA GLU A 141 12.61 21.33 4.10
C GLU A 141 11.08 21.43 4.19
N LYS A 142 10.41 21.45 3.03
CA LYS A 142 8.96 21.58 2.93
C LYS A 142 8.23 20.25 2.86
N PHE A 143 8.93 19.13 2.62
CA PHE A 143 8.34 17.85 2.25
C PHE A 143 7.24 17.37 3.22
N GLN A 144 7.43 17.54 4.53
CA GLN A 144 6.47 17.10 5.56
C GLN A 144 5.32 18.08 5.81
N LYS A 145 5.38 19.30 5.24
CA LYS A 145 4.40 20.38 5.46
C LYS A 145 3.42 20.53 4.29
N VAL A 146 3.56 19.70 3.25
CA VAL A 146 2.75 19.77 2.01
C VAL A 146 1.46 18.99 2.17
#